data_AF-A0A6P6CVD2-F1
#
_entry.id   AF-A0A6P6CVD2-F1
#
_cell.length_a   1.000
_cell.length_b   1.000
_cell.length_c   1.000
_cell.angle_alpha   90.00
_cell.angle_beta   90.00
_cell.angle_gamma   90.00
#
_symmetry.space_group_name_H-M   'P 1'
#
loop_
_entity.id
_entity.type
_entity.pdbx_description
1 polymer ?
#
loop_
_entity_poly.entity_id
_entity_poly.type
_entity_poly.pdbx_seq_one_letter_code
_entity_poly.pdbx_strand_id
1 'polypeptide(L)'
;MEVVVRVVATAIDISGLVPEEPVTLLPACGASISTSAKSGEEAFGDFHPHTHPILRIGWGWKGPVAKRGGDKGRVSGRRGPFLLASCLGREAPAHSAPRHRQRQQQQLAMAEDGPKQPQLIMPLVLDKDLTKQMRLRVESLKQRGEKRQDGEKLLRPAESVYRLDFIQQQKLQFERWDVVLDKPGKVTITGTSQNWTPDLTNLMTRQLLDPAAIFWLKEDSDAMDWNEADALEFGERLSELAKIRKVMYFLITFGEGVEPANLKASVVFNQL
;
A
#
# COMPACT_ATOMS: atom_id res chain seq x y z
N MET A 1 11.10 18.57 -61.99
CA MET A 1 10.32 19.70 -61.44
C MET A 1 10.57 19.73 -59.95
N GLU A 2 11.61 20.45 -59.53
CA GLU A 2 11.99 20.61 -58.13
C GLU A 2 11.34 21.89 -57.59
N VAL A 3 10.61 21.77 -56.47
CA VAL A 3 9.99 22.89 -55.77
C VAL A 3 10.93 23.32 -54.64
N VAL A 4 11.62 24.43 -54.86
CA VAL A 4 12.47 25.07 -53.85
C VAL A 4 11.58 25.93 -52.94
N VAL A 5 11.36 25.48 -51.71
CA VAL A 5 10.65 26.24 -50.68
C VAL A 5 11.66 27.10 -49.91
N ARG A 6 11.60 28.41 -50.11
CA ARG A 6 12.35 29.40 -49.31
C ARG A 6 11.58 29.70 -48.03
N VAL A 7 12.13 29.35 -46.88
CA VAL A 7 11.64 29.76 -45.56
C VAL A 7 12.26 31.12 -45.23
N VAL A 8 11.42 32.14 -45.05
CA VAL A 8 11.83 33.47 -44.56
C VAL A 8 11.66 33.48 -43.04
N ALA A 9 12.76 33.62 -42.31
CA ALA A 9 12.75 33.76 -40.85
C ALA A 9 12.61 35.23 -40.48
N THR A 10 11.51 35.60 -39.80
CA THR A 10 11.35 36.90 -39.15
C THR A 10 11.81 36.79 -37.71
N ALA A 11 12.92 37.45 -37.36
CA ALA A 11 13.36 37.63 -35.99
C ALA A 11 12.50 38.72 -35.32
N ILE A 12 11.91 38.42 -34.17
CA ILE A 12 11.25 39.39 -33.30
C ILE A 12 12.26 39.70 -32.18
N ASP A 13 12.71 40.95 -32.14
CA ASP A 13 13.52 41.53 -31.08
C ASP A 13 12.62 41.87 -29.89
N ILE A 14 12.94 41.36 -28.71
CA ILE A 14 12.19 41.59 -27.45
C ILE A 14 13.09 42.27 -26.41
N SER A 15 13.97 43.16 -26.86
CA SER A 15 14.77 44.01 -25.99
C SER A 15 13.98 45.29 -25.66
N GLY A 16 13.12 45.27 -24.64
CA GLY A 16 12.37 46.50 -24.32
C GLY A 16 11.38 46.51 -23.16
N LEU A 17 11.41 45.57 -22.21
CA LEU A 17 10.49 45.62 -21.06
C LEU A 17 11.24 45.42 -19.73
N VAL A 18 11.93 46.47 -19.30
CA VAL A 18 12.39 46.67 -17.92
C VAL A 18 11.61 47.87 -17.36
N PRO A 19 10.78 47.70 -16.31
CA PRO A 19 10.28 48.83 -15.54
C PRO A 19 11.29 49.24 -14.47
N GLU A 20 11.68 50.50 -14.50
CA GLU A 20 12.55 51.20 -13.54
C GLU A 20 11.87 51.39 -12.18
N GLU A 21 12.61 51.14 -11.09
CA GLU A 21 12.25 51.47 -9.71
C GLU A 21 12.63 52.92 -9.35
N PRO A 22 11.83 53.66 -8.56
CA PRO A 22 12.28 54.94 -8.00
C PRO A 22 12.93 54.77 -6.62
N VAL A 23 14.22 55.13 -6.58
CA VAL A 23 15.06 55.35 -5.39
C VAL A 23 14.48 56.45 -4.49
N THR A 24 14.39 56.19 -3.18
CA THR A 24 14.28 57.24 -2.15
C THR A 24 15.38 57.05 -1.09
N LEU A 25 16.01 58.17 -0.76
CA LEU A 25 17.23 58.36 0.01
C LEU A 25 17.13 58.01 1.51
N LEU A 26 18.28 57.56 2.05
CA LEU A 26 18.63 57.35 3.47
C LEU A 26 18.58 58.65 4.31
N PRO A 27 18.71 58.54 5.65
CA PRO A 27 20.05 58.78 6.21
C PRO A 27 20.52 57.77 7.28
N ALA A 28 21.83 57.87 7.51
CA ALA A 28 22.72 56.96 8.22
C ALA A 28 22.76 57.13 9.76
N CYS A 29 23.24 56.08 10.43
CA CYS A 29 24.03 56.01 11.67
C CYS A 29 24.09 54.51 12.07
N GLY A 30 25.17 53.86 12.48
CA GLY A 30 26.56 54.18 12.78
C GLY A 30 27.19 52.84 13.22
N ALA A 31 28.45 52.60 12.86
CA ALA A 31 29.18 51.38 13.17
C ALA A 31 29.48 51.21 14.66
N SER A 32 29.64 49.97 15.13
CA SER A 32 30.70 49.61 16.09
C SER A 32 30.90 48.09 16.16
N ILE A 33 32.13 47.69 15.84
CA ILE A 33 32.74 46.38 16.07
C ILE A 33 33.28 46.41 17.50
N SER A 34 33.06 45.36 18.30
CA SER A 34 33.88 45.10 19.49
C SER A 34 34.34 43.64 19.52
N THR A 35 35.62 43.46 19.28
CA THR A 35 36.41 42.30 19.72
C THR A 35 36.60 42.36 21.24
N SER A 36 36.41 41.24 21.94
CA SER A 36 37.16 40.98 23.17
C SER A 36 37.27 39.46 23.42
N ALA A 37 38.51 39.00 23.41
CA ALA A 37 38.93 37.68 23.89
C ALA A 37 39.25 37.75 25.40
N LYS A 38 38.97 36.67 26.13
CA LYS A 38 39.70 36.14 27.32
C LYS A 38 38.88 34.98 27.91
N SER A 39 39.36 33.74 27.77
CA SER A 39 40.25 33.02 28.71
C SER A 39 39.49 32.39 29.88
N GLY A 40 39.57 31.07 30.02
CA GLY A 40 39.12 30.35 31.20
C GLY A 40 39.07 28.85 30.96
N GLU A 41 40.04 28.15 31.55
CA GLU A 41 40.26 26.70 31.61
C GLU A 41 39.14 25.89 32.29
N GLU A 42 39.31 24.56 32.21
CA GLU A 42 38.69 23.49 33.01
C GLU A 42 37.30 23.01 32.53
N ALA A 43 36.97 21.72 32.44
CA ALA A 43 37.62 20.49 32.87
C ALA A 43 37.22 19.34 31.92
N PHE A 44 38.15 18.42 31.70
CA PHE A 44 37.89 17.09 31.17
C PHE A 44 37.00 16.33 32.18
N GLY A 45 35.78 16.00 31.77
CA GLY A 45 34.86 15.15 32.52
C GLY A 45 34.53 13.92 31.68
N ASP A 46 35.07 12.78 32.10
CA ASP A 46 34.78 11.46 31.58
C ASP A 46 33.26 11.18 31.53
N PHE A 47 32.74 10.94 30.33
CA PHE A 47 31.40 10.38 30.15
C PHE A 47 31.51 8.89 29.84
N HIS A 48 31.29 8.06 30.86
CA HIS A 48 30.97 6.65 30.72
C HIS A 48 29.64 6.46 29.95
N PRO A 49 29.58 5.61 28.91
CA PRO A 49 28.30 5.20 28.34
C PRO A 49 27.67 4.10 29.20
N HIS A 50 26.48 4.38 29.72
CA HIS A 50 25.62 3.37 30.34
C HIS A 50 25.11 2.39 29.28
N THR A 51 25.49 1.14 29.50
CA THR A 51 25.01 -0.07 28.85
C THR A 51 23.54 -0.30 29.16
N HIS A 52 22.69 -0.47 28.14
CA HIS A 52 21.43 -1.20 28.27
C HIS A 52 21.27 -2.22 27.13
N PRO A 53 20.68 -3.39 27.41
CA PRO A 53 20.95 -4.62 26.66
C PRO A 53 20.11 -4.78 25.38
N ILE A 54 20.78 -5.34 24.38
CA ILE A 54 20.26 -5.81 23.10
C ILE A 54 19.51 -7.13 23.33
N LEU A 55 18.19 -7.13 23.13
CA LEU A 55 17.38 -8.33 22.96
C LEU A 55 17.56 -8.84 21.52
N ARG A 56 18.49 -9.78 21.36
CA ARG A 56 18.81 -10.46 20.12
C ARG A 56 17.98 -11.75 20.04
N ILE A 57 16.85 -11.73 19.35
CA ILE A 57 16.09 -12.95 19.03
C ILE A 57 16.53 -13.42 17.65
N GLY A 58 17.52 -14.31 17.62
CA GLY A 58 17.97 -14.95 16.40
C GLY A 58 17.00 -16.06 15.98
N TRP A 59 16.33 -15.86 14.85
CA TRP A 59 15.56 -16.91 14.18
C TRP A 59 16.49 -17.69 13.26
N GLY A 60 17.04 -18.78 13.78
CA GLY A 60 17.84 -19.72 13.03
C GLY A 60 16.96 -20.66 12.21
N TRP A 61 17.02 -20.53 10.90
CA TRP A 61 16.56 -21.55 9.96
C TRP A 61 17.38 -22.84 10.12
N LYS A 62 16.69 -23.98 10.29
CA LYS A 62 17.23 -25.32 10.04
C LYS A 62 16.25 -26.07 9.14
N GLY A 63 16.70 -26.40 7.94
CA GLY A 63 15.98 -27.23 6.97
C GLY A 63 15.88 -28.70 7.38
N PRO A 64 15.13 -29.52 6.62
CA PRO A 64 14.82 -30.89 6.99
C PRO A 64 15.95 -31.86 6.60
N VAL A 65 16.29 -32.77 7.51
CA VAL A 65 17.17 -33.91 7.26
C VAL A 65 16.31 -35.18 7.27
N ALA A 66 16.35 -35.90 6.15
CA ALA A 66 15.80 -37.24 6.00
C ALA A 66 16.88 -38.31 6.25
N LYS A 67 16.54 -39.39 6.97
CA LYS A 67 17.05 -40.77 6.85
C LYS A 67 16.57 -41.60 8.06
N ARG A 68 16.44 -42.93 8.05
CA ARG A 68 16.12 -44.02 7.11
C ARG A 68 16.38 -45.31 7.93
N GLY A 69 15.47 -46.29 7.87
CA GLY A 69 15.64 -47.70 8.31
C GLY A 69 15.49 -47.91 9.82
N GLY A 70 14.83 -48.93 10.37
CA GLY A 70 14.54 -50.35 10.04
C GLY A 70 14.67 -51.08 11.40
N ASP A 71 14.14 -52.27 11.74
CA ASP A 71 13.34 -53.33 11.15
C ASP A 71 12.96 -54.27 12.35
N LYS A 72 12.02 -55.20 12.10
CA LYS A 72 11.78 -56.51 12.77
C LYS A 72 10.78 -56.68 13.93
N GLY A 73 9.70 -57.39 13.55
CA GLY A 73 9.30 -58.67 14.16
C GLY A 73 7.96 -58.65 14.91
N ARG A 74 7.11 -59.68 14.95
CA ARG A 74 6.96 -60.96 14.23
C ARG A 74 5.61 -61.57 14.69
N VAL A 75 4.72 -61.94 13.75
CA VAL A 75 3.88 -63.16 13.66
C VAL A 75 2.81 -63.56 14.71
N SER A 76 1.70 -64.08 14.13
CA SER A 76 0.65 -65.03 14.60
C SER A 76 -0.62 -64.41 15.19
N GLY A 77 -1.85 -64.84 14.89
CA GLY A 77 -2.38 -65.95 14.08
C GLY A 77 -3.79 -66.35 14.60
N ARG A 78 -4.58 -67.06 13.76
CA ARG A 78 -5.89 -67.78 13.98
C ARG A 78 -7.16 -67.04 13.48
N ARG A 79 -7.80 -67.51 12.39
CA ARG A 79 -8.90 -68.53 12.27
C ARG A 79 -10.14 -68.11 13.08
N GLY A 80 -11.23 -67.54 12.51
CA GLY A 80 -12.33 -68.15 11.69
C GLY A 80 -13.41 -68.80 12.60
N PRO A 81 -14.66 -69.12 12.17
CA PRO A 81 -15.55 -68.57 11.13
C PRO A 81 -17.09 -68.57 11.50
N PHE A 82 -17.96 -68.25 10.52
CA PHE A 82 -19.40 -68.63 10.30
C PHE A 82 -20.50 -68.43 11.37
N LEU A 83 -21.63 -67.78 11.00
CA LEU A 83 -22.91 -68.44 10.64
C LEU A 83 -24.03 -67.43 10.28
N LEU A 84 -24.81 -67.79 9.25
CA LEU A 84 -26.08 -67.19 8.83
C LEU A 84 -27.23 -67.54 9.79
N ALA A 85 -28.26 -66.70 9.85
CA ALA A 85 -29.66 -67.16 9.81
C ALA A 85 -30.63 -66.01 9.45
N SER A 86 -31.32 -66.20 8.34
CA SER A 86 -32.53 -65.48 7.90
C SER A 86 -33.75 -65.99 8.68
N CYS A 87 -34.81 -65.18 8.84
CA CYS A 87 -36.21 -65.63 8.70
C CYS A 87 -37.19 -64.44 8.62
N LEU A 88 -38.27 -64.69 7.88
CA LEU A 88 -39.24 -63.78 7.28
C LEU A 88 -40.48 -63.50 8.13
N GLY A 89 -41.18 -62.42 7.78
CA GLY A 89 -42.64 -62.26 7.89
C GLY A 89 -43.07 -61.01 8.66
N ARG A 90 -44.15 -60.28 8.33
CA ARG A 90 -45.10 -60.22 7.21
C ARG A 90 -46.02 -59.01 7.49
N GLU A 91 -46.40 -58.29 6.43
CA GLU A 91 -47.57 -57.40 6.24
C GLU A 91 -47.75 -56.07 7.02
N ALA A 92 -48.29 -55.10 6.25
CA ALA A 92 -48.44 -53.67 6.52
C ALA A 92 -49.76 -53.31 7.26
N PRO A 93 -50.01 -52.02 7.59
CA PRO A 93 -50.72 -51.17 6.63
C PRO A 93 -50.28 -49.69 6.59
N ALA A 94 -50.80 -49.01 5.57
CA ALA A 94 -50.61 -47.62 5.19
C ALA A 94 -50.94 -46.60 6.30
N HIS A 95 -50.24 -45.46 6.29
CA HIS A 95 -50.78 -44.10 6.11
C HIS A 95 -49.78 -43.02 6.60
N SER A 96 -49.63 -41.98 5.78
CA SER A 96 -49.15 -40.62 6.10
C SER A 96 -47.65 -40.33 6.28
N ALA A 97 -47.03 -39.88 5.19
CA ALA A 97 -46.13 -38.71 5.18
C ALA A 97 -46.58 -37.84 3.99
N PRO A 98 -46.44 -36.49 3.97
CA PRO A 98 -45.41 -35.72 4.68
C PRO A 98 -45.87 -34.34 5.25
N ARG A 99 -45.43 -33.95 6.44
CA ARG A 99 -45.47 -32.52 6.87
C ARG A 99 -44.17 -31.98 7.47
N HIS A 100 -43.11 -32.79 7.55
CA HIS A 100 -41.85 -32.37 8.19
C HIS A 100 -40.73 -31.95 7.24
N ARG A 101 -40.85 -32.19 5.92
CA ARG A 101 -39.81 -31.80 4.94
C ARG A 101 -39.96 -30.36 4.43
N GLN A 102 -41.17 -29.79 4.51
CA GLN A 102 -41.44 -28.41 4.07
C GLN A 102 -40.98 -27.35 5.07
N ARG A 103 -40.85 -27.70 6.37
CA ARG A 103 -40.36 -26.77 7.39
C ARG A 103 -38.85 -26.55 7.35
N GLN A 104 -38.08 -27.53 6.87
CA GLN A 104 -36.63 -27.39 6.66
C GLN A 104 -36.26 -26.76 5.31
N GLN A 105 -37.14 -26.82 4.31
CA GLN A 105 -36.92 -26.13 3.02
C GLN A 105 -37.35 -24.66 3.03
N GLN A 106 -38.08 -24.19 4.05
CA GLN A 106 -38.39 -22.76 4.24
C GLN A 106 -37.34 -22.00 5.06
N GLN A 107 -36.28 -22.67 5.53
CA GLN A 107 -35.22 -22.04 6.34
C GLN A 107 -33.94 -21.70 5.56
N LEU A 108 -33.91 -21.91 4.24
CA LEU A 108 -32.78 -21.61 3.35
C LEU A 108 -33.05 -20.46 2.37
N ALA A 109 -34.09 -19.65 2.62
CA ALA A 109 -34.44 -18.48 1.81
C ALA A 109 -34.48 -17.17 2.61
N MET A 110 -33.77 -17.12 3.73
CA MET A 110 -33.52 -15.87 4.46
C MET A 110 -32.02 -15.58 4.32
N ALA A 111 -31.61 -15.13 3.14
CA ALA A 111 -30.45 -14.26 3.07
C ALA A 111 -30.85 -13.03 3.87
N GLU A 112 -30.32 -12.90 5.08
CA GLU A 112 -30.50 -11.71 5.90
C GLU A 112 -29.90 -10.54 5.13
N ASP A 113 -30.73 -9.82 4.38
CA ASP A 113 -30.43 -8.47 3.94
C ASP A 113 -30.61 -7.59 5.20
N GLY A 114 -29.68 -7.75 6.13
CA GLY A 114 -29.53 -6.85 7.27
C GLY A 114 -29.43 -5.41 6.75
N PRO A 115 -29.76 -4.40 7.58
CA PRO A 115 -29.70 -3.02 7.14
C PRO A 115 -28.32 -2.72 6.57
N LYS A 116 -28.25 -2.47 5.26
CA LYS A 116 -27.01 -2.08 4.57
C LYS A 116 -26.52 -0.81 5.24
N GLN A 117 -25.44 -0.93 6.01
CA GLN A 117 -24.80 0.22 6.64
C GLN A 117 -24.41 1.23 5.54
N PRO A 118 -24.56 2.54 5.78
CA PRO A 118 -24.24 3.52 4.76
C PRO A 118 -22.75 3.42 4.40
N GLN A 119 -22.46 3.24 3.12
CA GLN A 119 -21.10 3.07 2.61
C GLN A 119 -20.53 4.39 2.10
N LEU A 120 -19.27 4.66 2.42
CA LEU A 120 -18.46 5.73 1.85
C LEU A 120 -17.43 5.13 0.90
N ILE A 121 -17.44 5.62 -0.33
CA ILE A 121 -16.45 5.29 -1.35
C ILE A 121 -15.48 6.46 -1.46
N MET A 122 -14.21 6.22 -1.20
CA MET A 122 -13.17 7.25 -1.24
C MET A 122 -12.15 6.90 -2.33
N PRO A 123 -12.07 7.65 -3.44
CA PRO A 123 -11.19 7.33 -4.55
C PRO A 123 -9.72 7.64 -4.22
N LEU A 124 -8.83 6.79 -4.74
CA LEU A 124 -7.41 7.11 -4.83
C LEU A 124 -7.21 7.94 -6.10
N VAL A 125 -6.84 9.20 -5.93
CA VAL A 125 -6.64 10.16 -7.03
C VAL A 125 -5.17 10.28 -7.35
N LEU A 126 -4.81 10.22 -8.64
CA LEU A 126 -3.43 10.42 -9.08
C LEU A 126 -2.97 11.84 -8.75
N ASP A 127 -1.92 11.97 -7.96
CA ASP A 127 -1.28 13.25 -7.64
C ASP A 127 -0.16 13.52 -8.65
N LYS A 128 -0.52 14.21 -9.73
CA LYS A 128 0.40 14.50 -10.85
C LYS A 128 1.54 15.40 -10.44
N ASP A 129 1.27 16.40 -9.60
CA ASP A 129 2.26 17.41 -9.21
C ASP A 129 3.28 16.81 -8.27
N LEU A 130 2.85 16.06 -7.25
CA LEU A 130 3.76 15.37 -6.35
C LEU A 130 4.54 14.26 -7.08
N THR A 131 3.89 13.51 -7.97
CA THR A 131 4.59 12.54 -8.84
C THR A 131 5.68 13.22 -9.66
N LYS A 132 5.37 14.37 -10.28
CA LYS A 132 6.34 15.15 -11.07
C LYS A 132 7.48 15.68 -10.21
N GLN A 133 7.18 16.24 -9.04
CA GLN A 133 8.19 16.72 -8.09
C GLN A 133 9.16 15.61 -7.69
N MET A 134 8.64 14.42 -7.37
CA MET A 134 9.48 13.28 -7.01
C MET A 134 10.32 12.77 -8.19
N ARG A 135 9.82 12.84 -9.44
CA ARG A 135 10.61 12.51 -10.64
C ARG A 135 11.72 13.53 -10.90
N LEU A 136 11.40 14.82 -10.78
CA LEU A 136 12.36 15.92 -10.91
C LEU A 136 13.50 15.80 -9.89
N ARG A 137 13.21 15.31 -8.67
CA ARG A 137 14.24 15.02 -7.66
C ARG A 137 15.25 13.99 -8.17
N VAL A 138 14.79 12.90 -8.80
CA VAL A 138 15.66 11.88 -9.39
C VAL A 138 16.51 12.44 -10.52
N GLU A 139 15.90 13.22 -11.40
CA GLU A 139 16.58 13.86 -12.53
C GLU A 139 17.63 14.86 -12.05
N SER A 140 17.30 15.68 -11.06
CA SER A 140 18.21 16.68 -10.48
C SER A 140 19.44 16.03 -9.86
N LEU A 141 19.28 14.92 -9.12
CA LEU A 141 20.40 14.16 -8.57
C LEU A 141 21.33 13.63 -9.67
N LYS A 142 20.75 13.08 -10.75
CA LYS A 142 21.51 12.58 -11.90
C LYS A 142 22.27 13.71 -12.61
N GLN A 143 21.62 14.82 -12.88
CA GLN A 143 22.20 15.96 -13.58
C GLN A 143 23.35 16.59 -12.80
N ARG A 144 23.24 16.65 -11.46
CA ARG A 144 24.26 17.23 -10.57
C ARG A 144 25.34 16.22 -10.14
N GLY A 145 25.17 14.94 -10.46
CA GLY A 145 26.06 13.87 -9.96
C GLY A 145 25.99 13.67 -8.44
N GLU A 146 24.89 14.10 -7.81
CA GLU A 146 24.68 14.02 -6.37
C GLU A 146 24.12 12.65 -5.97
N LYS A 147 24.45 12.21 -4.76
CA LYS A 147 23.83 11.02 -4.16
C LYS A 147 22.53 11.40 -3.49
N ARG A 148 21.56 10.47 -3.53
CA ARG A 148 20.36 10.56 -2.69
C ARG A 148 20.74 10.62 -1.21
N GLN A 149 19.87 11.20 -0.40
CA GLN A 149 19.99 11.14 1.05
C GLN A 149 19.93 9.67 1.52
N ASP A 150 20.56 9.37 2.64
CA ASP A 150 20.54 8.02 3.18
C ASP A 150 19.10 7.62 3.54
N GLY A 151 18.70 6.41 3.13
CA GLY A 151 17.33 5.91 3.26
C GLY A 151 16.28 6.56 2.34
N GLU A 152 16.60 7.58 1.53
CA GLU A 152 15.65 8.29 0.65
C GLU A 152 15.01 7.33 -0.37
N LYS A 153 13.68 7.35 -0.44
CA LYS A 153 12.90 6.63 -1.46
C LYS A 153 12.77 7.50 -2.71
N LEU A 154 13.57 7.18 -3.72
CA LEU A 154 13.42 7.73 -5.06
C LEU A 154 12.26 7.05 -5.79
N LEU A 155 11.45 7.83 -6.49
CA LEU A 155 10.33 7.33 -7.28
C LEU A 155 10.86 6.61 -8.52
N ARG A 156 10.41 5.37 -8.74
CA ARG A 156 10.73 4.59 -9.94
C ARG A 156 9.85 5.05 -11.12
N PRO A 157 10.27 4.83 -12.38
CA PRO A 157 9.46 5.22 -13.54
C PRO A 157 8.05 4.61 -13.55
N ALA A 158 7.94 3.35 -13.14
CA ALA A 158 6.68 2.62 -13.05
C ALA A 158 5.88 2.90 -11.77
N GLU A 159 6.33 3.84 -10.94
CA GLU A 159 5.60 4.27 -9.75
C GLU A 159 4.92 5.63 -10.00
N SER A 160 3.74 5.81 -9.41
CA SER A 160 3.07 7.11 -9.33
C SER A 160 2.49 7.32 -7.93
N VAL A 161 2.39 8.58 -7.53
CA VAL A 161 1.85 8.97 -6.22
C VAL A 161 0.35 9.13 -6.35
N TYR A 162 -0.39 8.52 -5.42
CA TYR A 162 -1.82 8.65 -5.30
C TYR A 162 -2.18 9.27 -3.95
N ARG A 163 -3.28 10.00 -3.93
CA ARG A 163 -3.81 10.70 -2.77
C ARG A 163 -5.20 10.15 -2.45
N LEU A 164 -5.45 9.92 -1.17
CA LEU A 164 -6.76 9.60 -0.61
C LEU A 164 -7.13 10.71 0.37
N ASP A 165 -8.29 11.33 0.14
CA ASP A 165 -8.86 12.30 1.06
C ASP A 165 -9.96 11.62 1.89
N PHE A 166 -9.72 11.52 3.20
CA PHE A 166 -10.71 11.02 4.16
C PHE A 166 -11.80 12.07 4.38
N ILE A 167 -12.89 11.95 3.64
CA ILE A 167 -14.08 12.81 3.78
C ILE A 167 -14.73 12.68 5.17
N GLN A 168 -14.50 11.56 5.84
CA GLN A 168 -14.85 11.29 7.23
C GLN A 168 -13.64 10.60 7.88
N GLN A 169 -13.27 10.96 9.12
CA GLN A 169 -12.07 10.44 9.79
C GLN A 169 -12.36 9.51 10.98
N GLN A 170 -13.60 9.51 11.46
CA GLN A 170 -14.04 8.74 12.61
C GLN A 170 -15.18 7.82 12.19
N LYS A 171 -15.40 6.74 12.94
CA LYS A 171 -16.48 5.78 12.64
C LYS A 171 -16.43 5.23 11.22
N LEU A 172 -15.21 4.94 10.76
CA LEU A 172 -14.98 4.21 9.52
C LEU A 172 -14.67 2.77 9.89
N GLN A 173 -15.33 1.83 9.22
CA GLN A 173 -14.94 0.43 9.19
C GLN A 173 -14.56 0.09 7.76
N PHE A 174 -13.33 -0.38 7.54
CA PHE A 174 -12.91 -0.86 6.23
C PHE A 174 -13.81 -2.03 5.81
N GLU A 175 -14.36 -1.94 4.60
CA GLU A 175 -15.19 -2.99 4.00
C GLU A 175 -14.39 -3.74 2.93
N ARG A 176 -13.89 -3.01 1.92
CA ARG A 176 -13.14 -3.61 0.82
C ARG A 176 -12.33 -2.57 0.05
N TRP A 177 -11.36 -3.08 -0.71
CA TRP A 177 -10.79 -2.37 -1.85
C TRP A 177 -11.74 -2.50 -3.04
N ASP A 178 -11.91 -1.42 -3.78
CA ASP A 178 -12.61 -1.42 -5.06
C ASP A 178 -11.60 -0.96 -6.13
N VAL A 179 -10.89 -1.95 -6.66
CA VAL A 179 -9.77 -1.78 -7.59
C VAL A 179 -10.09 -2.51 -8.89
N VAL A 180 -10.06 -1.76 -9.99
CA VAL A 180 -10.36 -2.25 -11.33
C VAL A 180 -9.21 -1.86 -12.26
N LEU A 181 -8.78 -2.83 -13.07
CA LEU A 181 -7.86 -2.60 -14.19
C LEU A 181 -8.61 -2.76 -15.52
N ASP A 182 -8.46 -1.78 -16.40
CA ASP A 182 -9.08 -1.79 -17.73
C ASP A 182 -8.32 -2.71 -18.73
N LYS A 183 -7.16 -3.25 -18.32
CA LYS A 183 -6.32 -4.16 -19.12
C LYS A 183 -5.62 -5.18 -18.22
N PRO A 184 -5.26 -6.37 -18.73
CA PRO A 184 -4.46 -7.34 -17.99
C PRO A 184 -3.15 -6.75 -17.47
N GLY A 185 -2.76 -7.17 -16.27
CA GLY A 185 -1.52 -6.74 -15.63
C GLY A 185 -1.66 -6.69 -14.11
N LYS A 186 -0.71 -6.02 -13.45
CA LYS A 186 -0.59 -6.01 -11.99
C LYS A 186 -0.36 -4.60 -11.46
N VAL A 187 -0.93 -4.30 -10.31
CA VAL A 187 -0.64 -3.08 -9.54
C VAL A 187 -0.33 -3.42 -8.10
N THR A 188 0.58 -2.67 -7.50
CA THR A 188 0.92 -2.76 -6.07
C THR A 188 0.68 -1.42 -5.42
N ILE A 189 -0.23 -1.36 -4.45
CA ILE A 189 -0.60 -0.19 -3.67
C ILE A 189 0.12 -0.25 -2.33
N THR A 190 1.06 0.67 -2.13
CA THR A 190 1.83 0.80 -0.88
C THR A 190 1.47 2.10 -0.19
N GLY A 191 0.97 2.02 1.04
CA GLY A 191 0.70 3.21 1.86
C GLY A 191 1.98 3.90 2.30
N THR A 192 1.89 5.20 2.59
CA THR A 192 2.96 5.95 3.25
C THR A 192 2.55 6.31 4.68
N SER A 193 3.53 6.46 5.56
CA SER A 193 3.33 6.91 6.93
C SER A 193 2.59 8.24 6.97
N GLN A 194 1.60 8.36 7.86
CA GLN A 194 0.87 9.61 8.07
C GLN A 194 1.74 10.75 8.64
N ASN A 195 2.97 10.45 9.07
CA ASN A 195 3.94 11.45 9.52
C ASN A 195 4.75 12.06 8.36
N TRP A 196 4.74 11.45 7.17
CA TRP A 196 5.44 12.01 6.02
C TRP A 196 4.64 13.17 5.42
N THR A 197 5.23 14.37 5.40
CA THR A 197 4.63 15.55 4.76
C THR A 197 5.42 15.86 3.49
N PRO A 198 4.81 15.67 2.29
CA PRO A 198 5.52 15.82 1.01
C PRO A 198 6.14 17.20 0.77
N ASP A 199 5.54 18.25 1.34
CA ASP A 199 6.03 19.63 1.21
C ASP A 199 7.27 19.92 2.06
N LEU A 200 7.53 19.11 3.09
CA LEU A 200 8.57 19.35 4.08
C LEU A 200 9.80 18.47 3.90
N THR A 201 9.62 17.23 3.43
CA THR A 201 10.69 16.23 3.42
C THR A 201 10.59 15.27 2.24
N ASN A 202 11.74 14.81 1.74
CA ASN A 202 11.77 13.68 0.81
C ASN A 202 11.23 12.42 1.49
N LEU A 203 10.54 11.57 0.72
CA LEU A 203 10.04 10.29 1.22
C LEU A 203 11.21 9.39 1.61
N MET A 204 11.11 8.73 2.76
CA MET A 204 12.09 7.75 3.23
C MET A 204 11.56 6.33 3.07
N THR A 205 12.42 5.37 2.79
CA THR A 205 12.03 3.96 2.57
C THR A 205 11.32 3.37 3.78
N ARG A 206 11.75 3.73 5.00
CA ARG A 206 11.10 3.33 6.27
C ARG A 206 9.69 3.88 6.48
N GLN A 207 9.27 4.87 5.68
CA GLN A 207 7.92 5.44 5.74
C GLN A 207 6.95 4.70 4.82
N LEU A 208 7.41 3.72 4.03
CA LEU A 208 6.52 2.82 3.30
C LEU A 208 5.90 1.83 4.28
N LEU A 209 4.57 1.71 4.25
CA LEU A 209 3.82 0.80 5.10
C LEU A 209 3.86 -0.61 4.51
N ASP A 210 3.95 -1.59 5.41
CA ASP A 210 3.86 -3.02 5.13
C ASP A 210 2.72 -3.60 5.99
N PRO A 211 1.80 -4.42 5.46
CA PRO A 211 1.82 -5.00 4.11
C PRO A 211 1.35 -4.03 3.01
N ALA A 212 1.67 -4.37 1.76
CA ALA A 212 1.15 -3.71 0.55
C ALA A 212 0.04 -4.55 -0.09
N ALA A 213 -0.98 -3.89 -0.64
CA ALA A 213 -2.05 -4.56 -1.38
C ALA A 213 -1.64 -4.71 -2.86
N ILE A 214 -1.77 -5.91 -3.41
CA ILE A 214 -1.38 -6.28 -4.76
C ILE A 214 -2.61 -6.83 -5.47
N PHE A 215 -2.92 -6.24 -6.61
CA PHE A 215 -4.07 -6.63 -7.44
C PHE A 215 -3.57 -6.98 -8.85
N TRP A 216 -4.11 -8.02 -9.46
CA TRP A 216 -3.80 -8.39 -10.83
C TRP A 216 -5.03 -8.87 -11.60
N LEU A 217 -5.00 -8.58 -12.90
CA LEU A 217 -5.94 -9.08 -13.89
C LEU A 217 -5.15 -9.96 -14.88
N LYS A 218 -5.55 -11.23 -15.01
CA LYS A 218 -4.88 -12.19 -15.92
C LYS A 218 -5.39 -11.99 -17.35
N GLU A 219 -4.58 -12.33 -18.35
CA GLU A 219 -4.97 -12.16 -19.77
C GLU A 219 -6.19 -13.02 -20.15
N ASP A 220 -6.33 -14.20 -19.54
CA ASP A 220 -7.39 -15.16 -19.84
C ASP A 220 -8.63 -15.02 -18.94
N SER A 221 -8.72 -13.96 -18.13
CA SER A 221 -9.77 -13.81 -17.13
C SER A 221 -10.19 -12.35 -16.96
N ASP A 222 -11.49 -12.10 -17.01
CA ASP A 222 -12.08 -10.80 -16.68
C ASP A 222 -12.19 -10.56 -15.15
N ALA A 223 -11.92 -11.57 -14.34
CA ALA A 223 -11.96 -11.47 -12.88
C ALA A 223 -10.63 -10.92 -12.31
N MET A 224 -10.75 -9.91 -11.45
CA MET A 224 -9.67 -9.35 -10.66
C MET A 224 -9.31 -10.30 -9.50
N ASP A 225 -8.01 -10.46 -9.24
CA ASP A 225 -7.46 -11.33 -8.20
C ASP A 225 -6.44 -10.53 -7.38
N TRP A 226 -6.25 -10.87 -6.10
CA TRP A 226 -5.46 -10.05 -5.17
C TRP A 226 -4.90 -10.85 -3.99
N ASN A 227 -3.89 -10.30 -3.32
CA ASN A 227 -3.34 -10.90 -2.09
C ASN A 227 -4.26 -10.64 -0.89
N GLU A 228 -5.29 -11.47 -0.75
CA GLU A 228 -6.41 -11.27 0.19
C GLU A 228 -5.99 -10.90 1.63
N ALA A 229 -5.09 -11.66 2.26
CA ALA A 229 -4.69 -11.43 3.64
C ALA A 229 -4.01 -10.07 3.85
N ASP A 230 -3.01 -9.75 3.02
CA ASP A 230 -2.25 -8.50 3.07
C ASP A 230 -3.14 -7.30 2.73
N ALA A 231 -4.00 -7.43 1.71
CA ALA A 231 -4.91 -6.37 1.29
C ALA A 231 -5.94 -6.06 2.36
N LEU A 232 -6.46 -7.08 3.05
CA LEU A 232 -7.38 -6.92 4.17
C LEU A 232 -6.68 -6.25 5.36
N GLU A 233 -5.52 -6.77 5.80
CA GLU A 233 -4.76 -6.19 6.91
C GLU A 233 -4.40 -4.72 6.64
N PHE A 234 -3.95 -4.42 5.42
CA PHE A 234 -3.63 -3.05 5.03
C PHE A 234 -4.88 -2.16 5.02
N GLY A 235 -6.01 -2.68 4.52
CA GLY A 235 -7.29 -2.00 4.48
C GLY A 235 -7.81 -1.63 5.88
N GLU A 236 -7.80 -2.58 6.82
CA GLU A 236 -8.24 -2.35 8.21
C GLU A 236 -7.47 -1.20 8.88
N ARG A 237 -6.16 -1.13 8.63
CA ARG A 237 -5.30 -0.05 9.15
C ARG A 237 -5.67 1.33 8.63
N LEU A 238 -6.31 1.45 7.46
CA LEU A 238 -6.71 2.76 6.92
C LEU A 238 -7.69 3.49 7.85
N SER A 239 -8.55 2.75 8.55
CA SER A 239 -9.50 3.34 9.51
C SER A 239 -8.80 4.02 10.69
N GLU A 240 -7.69 3.44 11.16
CA GLU A 240 -6.85 4.05 12.21
C GLU A 240 -6.01 5.21 11.65
N LEU A 241 -5.48 5.08 10.43
CA LEU A 241 -4.69 6.13 9.78
C LEU A 241 -5.53 7.36 9.43
N ALA A 242 -6.82 7.19 9.16
CA ALA A 242 -7.78 8.28 8.93
C ALA A 242 -7.92 9.20 10.15
N LYS A 243 -7.78 8.66 11.37
CA LYS A 243 -7.86 9.42 12.62
C LYS A 243 -6.67 10.37 12.80
N ILE A 244 -5.53 10.08 12.17
CA ILE A 244 -4.30 10.88 12.30
C ILE A 244 -4.40 12.16 11.48
N ARG A 245 -4.79 12.07 10.19
CA ARG A 245 -4.91 13.23 9.30
C ARG A 245 -5.87 12.96 8.14
N LYS A 246 -6.40 14.03 7.55
CA LYS A 246 -7.41 13.98 6.48
C LYS A 246 -6.90 13.44 5.15
N VAL A 247 -5.59 13.50 4.90
CA VAL A 247 -5.00 13.12 3.61
C VAL A 247 -4.02 11.99 3.84
N MET A 248 -4.03 10.98 2.98
CA MET A 248 -3.02 9.92 2.95
C MET A 248 -2.47 9.76 1.55
N TYR A 249 -1.16 9.52 1.46
CA TYR A 249 -0.48 9.30 0.20
C TYR A 249 -0.10 7.83 0.04
N PHE A 250 -0.11 7.36 -1.20
CA PHE A 250 0.21 6.01 -1.60
C PHE A 250 1.22 6.06 -2.75
N LEU A 251 2.13 5.10 -2.78
CA LEU A 251 2.87 4.78 -3.99
C LEU A 251 2.18 3.59 -4.66
N ILE A 252 1.75 3.80 -5.90
CA ILE A 252 1.24 2.71 -6.74
C ILE A 252 2.30 2.35 -7.76
N THR A 253 2.73 1.08 -7.72
CA THR A 253 3.64 0.49 -8.72
C THR A 253 2.82 -0.22 -9.77
N PHE A 254 3.03 0.15 -11.03
CA PHE A 254 2.39 -0.47 -12.19
C PHE A 254 3.29 -1.56 -12.76
N GLY A 255 2.71 -2.73 -13.02
CA GLY A 255 3.34 -3.79 -13.77
C GLY A 255 3.47 -3.43 -15.25
N GLU A 256 4.17 -4.27 -16.00
CA GLU A 256 4.36 -4.08 -17.43
C GLU A 256 3.02 -3.99 -18.17
N GLY A 257 2.91 -3.05 -19.12
CA GLY A 257 1.70 -2.85 -19.94
C GLY A 257 0.56 -2.10 -19.25
N VAL A 258 0.65 -1.81 -17.94
CA VAL A 258 -0.35 -1.05 -17.19
C VAL A 258 0.16 0.36 -16.90
N GLU A 259 -0.70 1.34 -17.07
CA GLU A 259 -0.43 2.74 -16.77
C GLU A 259 -1.49 3.30 -15.79
N PRO A 260 -1.24 4.48 -15.17
CA PRO A 260 -2.23 5.14 -14.32
C PRO A 260 -3.61 5.32 -14.96
N ALA A 261 -3.68 5.47 -16.28
CA ALA A 261 -4.93 5.60 -17.02
C ALA A 261 -5.78 4.33 -17.05
N ASN A 262 -5.18 3.16 -16.76
CA ASN A 262 -5.87 1.87 -16.76
C ASN A 262 -6.40 1.49 -15.37
N LEU A 263 -6.10 2.28 -14.33
CA LEU A 263 -6.44 1.97 -12.95
C LEU A 263 -7.58 2.86 -12.45
N LYS A 264 -8.64 2.22 -11.95
CA LYS A 264 -9.65 2.86 -11.09
C LYS A 264 -9.53 2.22 -9.72
N ALA A 265 -9.16 3.02 -8.72
CA ALA A 265 -8.96 2.52 -7.36
C ALA A 265 -9.73 3.40 -6.37
N SER A 266 -10.45 2.75 -5.48
CA SER A 266 -11.10 3.38 -4.34
C SER A 266 -11.11 2.44 -3.14
N VAL A 267 -11.36 3.00 -1.96
CA VAL A 267 -11.56 2.25 -0.72
C VAL A 267 -13.00 2.45 -0.29
N VAL A 268 -13.65 1.36 0.08
CA VAL A 268 -15.01 1.37 0.60
C VAL A 268 -14.98 1.18 2.11
N PHE A 269 -15.65 2.08 2.83
CA PHE A 269 -15.84 2.01 4.26
C PHE A 269 -17.33 1.95 4.60
N ASN A 270 -17.71 1.17 5.61
CA ASN A 270 -19.00 1.34 6.27
C ASN A 270 -18.91 2.48 7.29
N GLN A 271 -19.97 3.27 7.41
CA GLN A 271 -20.12 4.26 8.48
C GLN A 271 -20.71 3.61 9.73
N LEU A 272 -19.98 3.71 10.84
CA LEU A 272 -20.41 3.26 12.18
C LEU A 272 -21.15 4.35 12.98
#